data_AF-A0A9E2GS42-F1
#
_entry.id   AF-A0A9E2GS42-F1
#
_cell.length_a   1.000
_cell.length_b   1.000
_cell.length_c   1.000
_cell.angle_alpha   90.00
_cell.angle_beta   90.00
_cell.angle_gamma   90.00
#
_symmetry.space_group_name_H-M   'P 1'
#
loop_
_entity.id
_entity.type
_entity.pdbx_description
1 polymer ?
#
loop_
_entity_poly.entity_id
_entity_poly.type
_entity_poly.pdbx_seq_one_letter_code
_entity_poly.pdbx_strand_id
1 'polypeptide(L)'
;MSTPKLIPGLLSCLWLLSMSACTDNPPTNTGPLCGNGQIDAGEICDGLDLGGQTCVELGYTGGTLGCLSDCSDFDETGCDGATGPVCGDSLSEGSEVCDGSDLRGKSCITQGWDGGILRCNAGCASYNTAGCWFNNSGSCPYVYLPDGKNGWRYQGDLSGSTLASGITFFKPEFYGDNMYDLGDFAPADESYDLRLREVIFETSYIDRAALVLVDVPDGVRPYTTWSYTSQLGHVSPTGFLTTRAAKAPVSAHREDGTDVLAAVKAADGAPLPVKPHELSRVILDFGPIANPRHAKLVITAWGVYEDFRATQKPPFSSATVIETQDAGGRWVVRKITGKAAGDAKTWAIDLGGVLTRDNTKLRLTLAHNPSVLDVLDAVALDDSAPLTPKITIVAPKVATLLQGGATKVTTSTLGNRIHATDERLPLREEALMTGMATRYGDVLPLLGKTEDRFVIMVHGDELRLQFKAPALRPGMRRQAFLLANMWYQLKSHPFAKLSGTIEPLPFAGMKTYPYAPEAWPHRNDRSYADYLKTWNTRKITR
;
A
#
# COMPACT_ATOMS: atom_id res chain seq x y z
N MET A 1 -38.11 46.95 -12.87
CA MET A 1 -37.16 48.07 -12.77
C MET A 1 -35.93 47.71 -13.61
N SER A 2 -35.97 47.89 -14.93
CA SER A 2 -35.53 49.10 -15.66
C SER A 2 -34.02 49.41 -15.52
N THR A 3 -33.20 48.69 -16.30
CA THR A 3 -32.19 49.16 -17.33
C THR A 3 -31.71 50.63 -17.35
N PRO A 4 -30.67 51.03 -18.13
CA PRO A 4 -29.38 50.42 -18.55
C PRO A 4 -28.19 51.43 -18.80
N LYS A 5 -27.02 50.88 -19.17
CA LYS A 5 -25.95 51.22 -20.18
C LYS A 5 -25.74 52.61 -20.88
N LEU A 6 -24.47 52.76 -21.34
CA LEU A 6 -23.85 53.43 -22.55
C LEU A 6 -23.13 54.79 -22.30
N ILE A 7 -21.79 54.96 -22.51
CA ILE A 7 -20.93 55.11 -23.76
C ILE A 7 -21.21 56.46 -24.49
N PRO A 8 -20.32 57.18 -25.27
CA PRO A 8 -18.91 57.02 -25.76
C PRO A 8 -17.98 58.29 -25.62
N GLY A 9 -16.66 58.24 -25.94
CA GLY A 9 -16.03 58.75 -27.19
C GLY A 9 -15.18 60.02 -26.91
N LEU A 10 -14.23 60.55 -27.69
CA LEU A 10 -13.41 60.20 -28.88
C LEU A 10 -12.48 61.45 -29.09
N LEU A 11 -11.23 61.28 -29.59
CA LEU A 11 -10.37 62.31 -30.27
C LEU A 11 -9.91 63.55 -29.45
N SER A 12 -8.82 64.27 -29.71
CA SER A 12 -7.64 64.22 -30.58
C SER A 12 -6.97 65.61 -30.54
N CYS A 13 -5.66 65.65 -30.81
CA CYS A 13 -4.88 66.82 -31.26
C CYS A 13 -4.62 67.96 -30.28
N LEU A 14 -3.57 68.78 -30.36
CA LEU A 14 -2.22 68.83 -30.94
C LEU A 14 -1.87 70.35 -30.85
N TRP A 15 -0.58 70.71 -30.74
CA TRP A 15 0.02 72.05 -31.00
C TRP A 15 -0.09 73.12 -29.89
N LEU A 16 0.85 74.04 -29.68
CA LEU A 16 2.29 74.25 -29.95
C LEU A 16 2.55 75.73 -29.60
N LEU A 17 3.74 76.06 -29.05
CA LEU A 17 4.43 77.39 -29.09
C LEU A 17 3.77 78.55 -28.30
N SER A 18 4.45 79.51 -27.65
CA SER A 18 5.84 80.00 -27.71
C SER A 18 6.13 81.05 -26.61
N MET A 19 7.41 81.11 -26.19
CA MET A 19 8.27 82.29 -25.95
C MET A 19 8.18 83.18 -24.67
N SER A 20 9.34 83.24 -23.98
CA SER A 20 10.12 84.39 -23.43
C SER A 20 9.43 85.53 -22.66
N ALA A 21 9.96 86.13 -21.58
CA ALA A 21 11.24 86.04 -20.86
C ALA A 21 11.17 86.83 -19.52
N CYS A 22 12.06 86.44 -18.59
CA CYS A 22 12.75 87.16 -17.50
C CYS A 22 12.06 88.17 -16.56
N THR A 23 12.18 87.92 -15.24
CA THR A 23 12.77 88.86 -14.25
C THR A 23 13.40 88.10 -13.06
N ASP A 24 14.58 88.56 -12.63
CA ASP A 24 15.49 88.03 -11.60
C ASP A 24 15.03 88.21 -10.14
N ASN A 25 15.20 87.17 -9.29
CA ASN A 25 16.08 87.12 -8.08
C ASN A 25 15.86 85.80 -7.26
N PRO A 26 16.79 85.36 -6.40
CA PRO A 26 17.20 83.96 -6.26
C PRO A 26 16.46 83.17 -5.17
N PRO A 27 16.36 81.83 -5.28
CA PRO A 27 16.08 80.97 -4.15
C PRO A 27 17.37 80.46 -3.48
N THR A 28 17.46 80.64 -2.17
CA THR A 28 18.38 79.95 -1.27
C THR A 28 18.13 78.45 -1.35
N ASN A 29 19.13 77.70 -1.83
CA ASN A 29 19.10 76.25 -1.91
C ASN A 29 19.25 75.64 -0.50
N THR A 30 18.16 75.14 0.06
CA THR A 30 18.12 74.37 1.33
C THR A 30 17.42 73.04 1.07
N GLY A 31 17.84 72.34 0.03
CA GLY A 31 17.50 70.93 -0.14
C GLY A 31 18.32 70.07 0.84
N PRO A 32 17.78 68.92 1.30
CA PRO A 32 18.55 67.89 2.01
C PRO A 32 19.85 67.61 1.28
N LEU A 33 20.98 67.66 1.99
CA LEU A 33 22.31 67.49 1.41
C LEU A 33 23.01 66.33 2.12
N CYS A 34 22.84 65.13 1.58
CA CYS A 34 23.56 63.95 2.02
C CYS A 34 25.08 64.22 2.10
N GLY A 35 25.68 63.83 3.22
CA GLY A 35 27.06 64.08 3.59
C GLY A 35 27.25 65.35 4.42
N ASN A 36 26.18 65.94 4.96
CA ASN A 36 26.25 67.11 5.86
C ASN A 36 26.38 66.72 7.34
N GLY A 37 26.29 65.42 7.66
CA GLY A 37 26.43 64.85 8.99
C GLY A 37 25.20 64.98 9.89
N GLN A 38 24.01 65.27 9.33
CA GLN A 38 22.72 65.27 10.02
C GLN A 38 21.67 64.59 9.14
N ILE A 39 20.86 63.70 9.72
CA ILE A 39 19.78 63.04 8.97
C ILE A 39 18.67 64.04 8.64
N ASP A 40 18.58 64.44 7.38
CA ASP A 40 17.53 65.32 6.85
C ASP A 40 16.28 64.55 6.40
N ALA A 41 15.20 65.28 6.12
CA ALA A 41 13.93 64.69 5.68
C ALA A 41 14.09 63.93 4.34
N GLY A 42 14.05 62.60 4.41
CA GLY A 42 14.19 61.69 3.26
C GLY A 42 15.46 60.84 3.28
N GLU A 43 16.37 61.08 4.21
CA GLU A 43 17.59 60.29 4.42
C GLU A 43 17.35 59.21 5.48
N ILE A 44 18.01 58.06 5.31
CA ILE A 44 17.98 56.97 6.30
C ILE A 44 19.14 57.13 7.31
N CYS A 45 20.26 57.66 6.87
CA CYS A 45 21.47 57.97 7.64
C CYS A 45 22.26 59.10 6.94
N ASP A 46 23.20 59.77 7.62
CA ASP A 46 24.17 60.68 7.00
C ASP A 46 25.55 60.56 7.65
N GLY A 47 26.52 60.04 6.91
CA GLY A 47 27.91 59.91 7.35
C GLY A 47 28.05 59.03 8.59
N LEU A 48 28.32 59.64 9.75
CA LEU A 48 28.39 58.93 11.04
C LEU A 48 27.08 59.02 11.86
N ASP A 49 26.14 59.85 11.43
CA ASP A 49 24.81 59.90 12.02
C ASP A 49 23.97 58.76 11.45
N LEU A 50 24.00 57.61 12.13
CA LEU A 50 23.30 56.39 11.73
C LEU A 50 21.89 56.29 12.36
N GLY A 51 21.39 57.37 12.98
CA GLY A 51 20.06 57.38 13.60
C GLY A 51 19.93 56.39 14.77
N GLY A 52 21.06 56.03 15.38
CA GLY A 52 21.13 55.04 16.46
C GLY A 52 21.24 53.58 16.01
N GLN A 53 21.09 53.29 14.71
CA GLN A 53 21.19 51.93 14.20
C GLN A 53 22.61 51.35 14.32
N THR A 54 22.68 50.05 14.59
CA THR A 54 23.93 49.28 14.63
C THR A 54 23.75 47.99 13.85
N CYS A 55 24.86 47.34 13.46
CA CYS A 55 24.81 46.01 12.85
C CYS A 55 23.97 45.01 13.69
N VAL A 56 24.05 45.09 15.02
CA VAL A 56 23.26 44.22 15.91
C VAL A 56 21.76 44.51 15.84
N GLU A 57 21.38 45.79 15.73
CA GLU A 57 19.97 46.19 15.58
C GLU A 57 19.39 45.78 14.22
N LEU A 58 20.25 45.69 13.19
CA LEU A 58 19.90 45.17 11.86
C LEU A 58 19.99 43.63 11.76
N GLY A 59 20.27 42.93 12.85
CA GLY A 59 20.22 41.45 12.93
C GLY A 59 21.54 40.72 12.67
N TYR A 60 22.66 41.43 12.66
CA TYR A 60 24.02 40.86 12.58
C TYR A 60 24.58 40.54 13.98
N THR A 61 25.59 39.69 14.04
CA THR A 61 26.24 39.32 15.32
C THR A 61 27.18 40.41 15.88
N GLY A 62 27.58 41.37 15.04
CA GLY A 62 28.48 42.47 15.40
C GLY A 62 28.91 43.28 14.16
N GLY A 63 30.01 44.03 14.28
CA GLY A 63 30.62 44.78 13.18
C GLY A 63 30.37 46.29 13.23
N THR A 64 30.82 46.99 12.17
CA THR A 64 30.71 48.45 12.03
C THR A 64 29.74 48.79 10.90
N LEU A 65 28.61 49.41 11.25
CA LEU A 65 27.61 49.86 10.29
C LEU A 65 28.06 51.18 9.66
N GLY A 66 27.96 51.29 8.33
CA GLY A 66 28.20 52.53 7.60
C GLY A 66 26.92 53.14 7.04
N CYS A 67 27.04 54.31 6.44
CA CYS A 67 25.99 54.93 5.64
C CYS A 67 26.43 54.98 4.18
N LEU A 68 25.54 54.65 3.24
CA LEU A 68 25.85 54.79 1.82
C LEU A 68 26.09 56.26 1.44
N SER A 69 26.92 56.49 0.43
CA SER A 69 27.31 57.84 -0.01
C SER A 69 26.17 58.69 -0.57
N ASP A 70 25.01 58.09 -0.82
CA ASP A 70 23.78 58.76 -1.25
C ASP A 70 22.70 58.79 -0.16
N CYS A 71 23.03 58.36 1.07
CA CYS A 71 22.16 58.38 2.26
C CYS A 71 20.84 57.60 2.09
N SER A 72 20.75 56.78 1.04
CA SER A 72 19.53 56.07 0.65
C SER A 72 19.30 54.80 1.46
N ASP A 73 20.37 54.23 2.05
CA ASP A 73 20.33 53.04 2.90
C ASP A 73 21.62 52.92 3.73
N PHE A 74 21.67 51.96 4.65
CA PHE A 74 22.87 51.64 5.41
C PHE A 74 23.89 50.83 4.57
N ASP A 75 25.17 51.06 4.81
CA ASP A 75 26.26 50.23 4.29
C ASP A 75 26.55 49.10 5.29
N GLU A 76 26.00 47.92 5.02
CA GLU A 76 26.13 46.73 5.86
C GLU A 76 27.41 45.92 5.57
N THR A 77 28.28 46.37 4.66
CA THR A 77 29.48 45.60 4.26
C THR A 77 30.50 45.41 5.40
N GLY A 78 30.45 46.27 6.42
CA GLY A 78 31.26 46.18 7.63
C GLY A 78 30.61 45.40 8.78
N CYS A 79 29.43 44.81 8.57
CA CYS A 79 28.73 44.02 9.58
C CYS A 79 29.18 42.54 9.61
N ASP A 80 29.33 42.00 10.81
CA ASP A 80 29.83 40.64 11.05
C ASP A 80 28.69 39.63 11.25
N GLY A 81 28.78 38.49 10.55
CA GLY A 81 27.89 37.34 10.75
C GLY A 81 26.45 37.61 10.34
N ALA A 82 26.21 37.69 9.02
CA ALA A 82 24.86 37.74 8.47
C ALA A 82 24.06 36.49 8.90
N THR A 83 22.92 36.69 9.56
CA THR A 83 21.98 35.65 10.02
C THR A 83 21.03 35.18 8.91
N GLY A 84 21.54 35.10 7.68
CA GLY A 84 20.86 34.38 6.61
C GLY A 84 21.07 32.88 6.78
N PRO A 85 20.13 32.02 6.34
CA PRO A 85 20.31 30.57 6.42
C PRO A 85 21.61 30.13 5.74
N VAL A 86 22.48 29.43 6.48
CA VAL A 86 23.81 29.01 6.03
C VAL A 86 23.81 27.53 5.65
N CYS A 87 23.67 27.27 4.36
CA CYS A 87 23.70 25.90 3.88
C CYS A 87 25.08 25.26 4.04
N GLY A 88 25.10 24.08 4.68
CA GLY A 88 26.26 23.25 4.94
C GLY A 88 26.75 23.27 6.39
N ASP A 89 26.04 23.92 7.31
CA ASP A 89 26.41 24.01 8.74
C ASP A 89 25.76 22.91 9.60
N SER A 90 24.99 22.02 8.96
CA SER A 90 24.25 20.90 9.58
C SER A 90 23.10 21.32 10.49
N LEU A 91 22.63 22.56 10.41
CA LEU A 91 21.45 23.06 11.09
C LEU A 91 20.46 23.60 10.05
N SER A 92 19.29 22.95 9.91
CA SER A 92 18.35 23.41 8.89
C SER A 92 17.54 24.62 9.38
N GLU A 93 17.88 25.82 8.91
CA GLU A 93 17.32 27.09 9.37
C GLU A 93 16.67 27.92 8.25
N GLY A 94 15.83 28.89 8.64
CA GLY A 94 15.11 29.76 7.70
C GLY A 94 14.43 29.02 6.54
N SER A 95 14.76 29.42 5.31
CA SER A 95 14.20 28.89 4.05
C SER A 95 14.77 27.54 3.61
N GLU A 96 15.70 26.95 4.35
CA GLU A 96 16.27 25.64 3.99
C GLU A 96 15.24 24.53 4.12
N VAL A 97 15.27 23.60 3.17
CA VAL A 97 14.45 22.38 3.25
C VAL A 97 15.14 21.34 4.14
N CYS A 98 16.48 21.35 4.16
CA CYS A 98 17.35 20.51 5.00
C CYS A 98 18.76 21.12 5.03
N ASP A 99 19.61 20.66 5.94
CA ASP A 99 21.06 20.91 5.91
C ASP A 99 21.82 19.68 6.44
N GLY A 100 22.78 19.18 5.67
CA GLY A 100 23.63 18.05 6.08
C GLY A 100 22.80 16.82 6.48
N SER A 101 22.86 16.46 7.77
CA SER A 101 22.04 15.39 8.38
C SER A 101 20.73 15.88 9.00
N ASP A 102 20.55 17.19 9.18
CA ASP A 102 19.28 17.75 9.61
C ASP A 102 18.30 17.78 8.44
N LEU A 103 17.49 16.73 8.36
CA LEU A 103 16.46 16.55 7.33
C LEU A 103 15.10 17.07 7.78
N ARG A 104 14.99 17.82 8.88
CA ARG A 104 13.71 18.29 9.46
C ARG A 104 12.68 17.17 9.67
N GLY A 105 13.17 16.03 10.15
CA GLY A 105 12.35 14.82 10.38
C GLY A 105 11.83 14.15 9.10
N LYS A 106 12.31 14.54 7.91
CA LYS A 106 11.98 13.85 6.66
C LYS A 106 12.85 12.61 6.47
N SER A 107 12.25 11.62 5.85
CA SER A 107 12.85 10.37 5.39
C SER A 107 12.38 10.04 3.98
N CYS A 108 13.01 9.07 3.32
CA CYS A 108 12.55 8.56 2.02
C CYS A 108 11.05 8.21 2.06
N ILE A 109 10.58 7.63 3.17
CA ILE A 109 9.15 7.30 3.40
C ILE A 109 8.27 8.55 3.35
N THR A 110 8.66 9.62 4.06
CA THR A 110 7.90 10.88 4.04
C THR A 110 7.96 11.59 2.68
N GLN A 111 8.98 11.30 1.87
CA GLN A 111 9.13 11.82 0.50
C GLN A 111 8.44 10.93 -0.55
N GLY A 112 7.67 9.92 -0.12
CA GLY A 112 6.87 9.08 -1.00
C GLY A 112 7.55 7.81 -1.53
N TRP A 113 8.75 7.49 -1.02
CA TRP A 113 9.50 6.25 -1.32
C TRP A 113 9.21 5.16 -0.28
N ASP A 114 9.61 3.91 -0.54
CA ASP A 114 9.29 2.80 0.38
C ASP A 114 10.41 2.62 1.43
N GLY A 115 11.61 3.15 1.16
CA GLY A 115 12.73 3.16 2.10
C GLY A 115 13.99 3.80 1.53
N GLY A 116 15.09 3.65 2.26
CA GLY A 116 16.42 4.10 1.85
C GLY A 116 16.97 5.25 2.68
N ILE A 117 18.07 5.83 2.20
CA ILE A 117 18.78 6.93 2.85
C ILE A 117 18.46 8.22 2.11
N LEU A 118 17.65 9.07 2.76
CA LEU A 118 17.40 10.43 2.28
C LEU A 118 18.60 11.30 2.64
N ARG A 119 19.02 12.17 1.72
CA ARG A 119 20.12 13.12 1.95
C ARG A 119 19.66 14.53 1.63
N CYS A 120 20.37 15.53 2.14
CA CYS A 120 20.20 16.89 1.69
C CYS A 120 21.07 17.17 0.44
N ASN A 121 20.57 17.93 -0.53
CA ASN A 121 21.43 18.44 -1.59
C ASN A 121 22.32 19.56 -1.04
N ALA A 122 23.50 19.75 -1.65
CA ALA A 122 24.49 20.74 -1.22
C ALA A 122 24.03 22.20 -1.29
N GLY A 123 22.85 22.47 -1.88
CA GLY A 123 22.23 23.80 -1.91
C GLY A 123 21.06 23.97 -0.96
N CYS A 124 20.78 22.99 -0.08
CA CYS A 124 19.76 23.02 1.00
C CYS A 124 18.30 23.30 0.60
N ALA A 125 18.03 23.59 -0.67
CA ALA A 125 16.69 23.87 -1.21
C ALA A 125 15.90 22.62 -1.58
N SER A 126 16.49 21.42 -1.52
CA SER A 126 15.83 20.18 -1.91
C SER A 126 16.51 18.93 -1.33
N TYR A 127 15.75 17.85 -1.24
CA TYR A 127 16.29 16.54 -0.87
C TYR A 127 16.93 15.82 -2.04
N ASN A 128 17.99 15.08 -1.75
CA ASN A 128 18.58 14.08 -2.61
C ASN A 128 17.93 12.72 -2.34
N THR A 129 17.20 12.21 -3.33
CA THR A 129 16.49 10.92 -3.26
C THR A 129 17.24 9.78 -3.95
N ALA A 130 18.50 9.97 -4.37
CA ALA A 130 19.26 8.93 -5.07
C ALA A 130 19.54 7.68 -4.20
N GLY A 131 19.53 7.84 -2.88
CA GLY A 131 19.62 6.74 -1.91
C GLY A 131 18.26 6.16 -1.48
N CYS A 132 17.16 6.72 -1.96
CA CYS A 132 15.82 6.20 -1.72
C CYS A 132 15.49 5.10 -2.73
N TRP A 133 14.68 4.14 -2.29
CA TRP A 133 14.26 3.01 -3.12
C TRP A 133 12.77 2.73 -2.95
N PHE A 134 12.19 2.14 -3.99
CA PHE A 134 10.87 1.53 -3.94
C PHE A 134 11.03 0.03 -3.72
N ASN A 135 10.15 -0.56 -2.93
CA ASN A 135 9.99 -1.99 -2.90
C ASN A 135 9.36 -2.39 -4.23
N ASN A 136 10.16 -3.01 -5.09
CA ASN A 136 9.73 -3.48 -6.40
C ASN A 136 9.09 -4.87 -6.36
N SER A 137 8.81 -5.39 -5.17
CA SER A 137 8.14 -6.67 -4.99
C SER A 137 6.69 -6.55 -5.43
N GLY A 138 6.27 -7.39 -6.36
CA GLY A 138 4.85 -7.57 -6.66
C GLY A 138 4.19 -8.48 -5.61
N SER A 139 2.89 -8.35 -5.45
CA SER A 139 2.04 -9.23 -4.64
C SER A 139 0.70 -9.47 -5.34
N CYS A 140 -0.36 -8.76 -5.01
CA CYS A 140 -1.67 -8.87 -5.64
C CYS A 140 -2.36 -7.52 -5.57
N PRO A 141 -3.38 -7.28 -6.40
CA PRO A 141 -4.12 -6.04 -6.34
C PRO A 141 -4.83 -5.92 -4.98
N TYR A 142 -4.96 -4.67 -4.54
CA TYR A 142 -5.44 -4.33 -3.21
C TYR A 142 -6.93 -4.07 -3.23
N VAL A 143 -7.63 -4.58 -2.21
CA VAL A 143 -9.05 -4.38 -1.98
C VAL A 143 -9.24 -3.15 -1.10
N TYR A 144 -10.11 -2.24 -1.55
CA TYR A 144 -10.57 -1.11 -0.78
C TYR A 144 -12.07 -1.19 -0.56
N LEU A 145 -12.49 -0.91 0.66
CA LEU A 145 -13.88 -0.86 1.08
C LEU A 145 -14.25 0.57 1.50
N PRO A 146 -15.53 0.97 1.45
CA PRO A 146 -15.98 2.24 1.98
C PRO A 146 -15.64 2.38 3.48
N ASP A 147 -15.28 3.59 3.90
CA ASP A 147 -14.93 3.91 5.29
C ASP A 147 -16.10 4.50 6.11
N GLY A 148 -17.27 4.67 5.49
CA GLY A 148 -18.46 5.29 6.08
C GLY A 148 -18.45 6.83 6.11
N LYS A 149 -17.39 7.47 5.57
CA LYS A 149 -17.18 8.93 5.53
C LYS A 149 -16.95 9.44 4.09
N ASN A 150 -17.59 8.80 3.12
CA ASN A 150 -17.38 9.03 1.68
C ASN A 150 -15.94 8.76 1.19
N GLY A 151 -15.11 8.11 2.01
CA GLY A 151 -13.76 7.69 1.68
C GLY A 151 -13.63 6.18 1.55
N TRP A 152 -12.38 5.72 1.46
CA TRP A 152 -12.06 4.31 1.26
C TRP A 152 -10.91 3.91 2.14
N ARG A 153 -11.01 2.70 2.67
CA ARG A 153 -9.99 2.08 3.50
C ARG A 153 -9.46 0.84 2.82
N TYR A 154 -8.15 0.66 2.87
CA TYR A 154 -7.50 -0.59 2.52
C TYR A 154 -8.02 -1.72 3.42
N GLN A 155 -8.39 -2.85 2.81
CA GLN A 155 -8.90 -4.04 3.50
C GLN A 155 -7.86 -5.18 3.51
N GLY A 156 -7.09 -5.30 2.44
CA GLY A 156 -6.17 -6.41 2.24
C GLY A 156 -5.80 -6.56 0.77
N ASP A 157 -4.94 -7.52 0.47
CA ASP A 157 -4.55 -7.88 -0.89
C ASP A 157 -5.18 -9.20 -1.34
N LEU A 158 -5.32 -9.36 -2.66
CA LEU A 158 -5.89 -10.54 -3.31
C LEU A 158 -4.87 -11.66 -3.57
N SER A 159 -4.03 -11.97 -2.58
CA SER A 159 -2.96 -12.97 -2.71
C SER A 159 -3.42 -14.29 -3.34
N GLY A 160 -2.60 -14.89 -4.23
CA GLY A 160 -3.08 -16.04 -4.99
C GLY A 160 -2.15 -16.49 -6.12
N SER A 161 -2.71 -16.73 -7.30
CA SER A 161 -2.03 -17.39 -8.41
C SER A 161 -0.94 -16.52 -9.05
N THR A 162 0.29 -16.71 -8.59
CA THR A 162 1.48 -15.99 -9.05
C THR A 162 1.98 -16.49 -10.40
N LEU A 163 2.35 -15.55 -11.27
CA LEU A 163 3.12 -15.76 -12.48
C LEU A 163 4.51 -15.16 -12.33
N ALA A 164 5.53 -15.98 -12.54
CA ALA A 164 6.91 -15.57 -12.45
C ALA A 164 7.74 -16.32 -13.48
N SER A 165 8.19 -15.60 -14.51
CA SER A 165 9.07 -16.16 -15.53
C SER A 165 10.38 -16.62 -14.89
N GLY A 166 10.77 -17.87 -15.15
CA GLY A 166 12.02 -18.44 -14.63
C GLY A 166 11.96 -18.94 -13.17
N ILE A 167 10.80 -18.89 -12.50
CA ILE A 167 10.63 -19.46 -11.16
C ILE A 167 9.74 -20.71 -11.21
N THR A 168 10.31 -21.87 -10.89
CA THR A 168 9.66 -23.17 -11.07
C THR A 168 8.83 -23.68 -9.89
N PHE A 169 8.95 -23.02 -8.72
CA PHE A 169 8.16 -23.36 -7.53
C PHE A 169 6.78 -22.71 -7.53
N PHE A 170 6.53 -21.70 -8.37
CA PHE A 170 5.17 -21.28 -8.68
C PHE A 170 4.56 -22.29 -9.66
N LYS A 171 3.42 -22.86 -9.27
CA LYS A 171 2.76 -23.95 -9.98
C LYS A 171 1.47 -23.41 -10.58
N PRO A 172 1.49 -22.91 -11.83
CA PRO A 172 0.31 -22.31 -12.45
C PRO A 172 -0.82 -23.32 -12.67
N GLU A 173 -0.50 -24.62 -12.69
CA GLU A 173 -1.53 -25.66 -12.80
C GLU A 173 -2.56 -25.68 -11.66
N PHE A 174 -2.28 -25.02 -10.52
CA PHE A 174 -3.20 -24.90 -9.39
C PHE A 174 -3.92 -23.55 -9.34
N TYR A 175 -4.15 -22.95 -10.51
CA TYR A 175 -5.04 -21.82 -10.71
C TYR A 175 -6.49 -22.15 -10.36
N GLY A 176 -7.20 -21.20 -9.75
CA GLY A 176 -8.62 -21.36 -9.47
C GLY A 176 -9.20 -20.20 -8.67
N ASP A 177 -10.47 -20.36 -8.30
CA ASP A 177 -11.19 -19.41 -7.47
C ASP A 177 -10.55 -19.33 -6.08
N ASN A 178 -10.29 -18.11 -5.63
CA ASN A 178 -9.85 -17.80 -4.27
C ASN A 178 -10.96 -17.06 -3.51
N MET A 179 -11.02 -17.26 -2.19
CA MET A 179 -12.07 -16.71 -1.32
C MET A 179 -11.47 -15.82 -0.23
N TYR A 180 -11.68 -14.51 -0.35
CA TYR A 180 -11.09 -13.48 0.50
C TYR A 180 -12.11 -12.92 1.50
N ASP A 181 -11.80 -12.96 2.80
CA ASP A 181 -12.63 -12.36 3.84
C ASP A 181 -12.56 -10.82 3.78
N LEU A 182 -13.72 -10.17 3.64
CA LEU A 182 -13.82 -8.71 3.57
C LEU A 182 -14.03 -8.06 4.95
N GLY A 183 -13.92 -8.83 6.05
CA GLY A 183 -14.07 -8.32 7.41
C GLY A 183 -15.49 -7.79 7.64
N ASP A 184 -15.64 -6.71 8.41
CA ASP A 184 -16.97 -6.14 8.71
C ASP A 184 -17.49 -5.28 7.54
N PHE A 185 -17.63 -5.88 6.36
CA PHE A 185 -18.12 -5.24 5.15
C PHE A 185 -19.65 -5.30 5.09
N ALA A 186 -20.28 -4.15 5.35
CA ALA A 186 -21.72 -3.96 5.25
C ALA A 186 -22.09 -3.26 3.94
N PRO A 187 -23.29 -3.52 3.39
CA PRO A 187 -23.79 -2.80 2.23
C PRO A 187 -24.24 -1.38 2.62
N ALA A 188 -24.17 -0.44 1.67
CA ALA A 188 -24.77 0.89 1.75
C ALA A 188 -25.80 1.03 0.62
N ASP A 189 -26.97 1.62 0.89
CA ASP A 189 -28.01 1.88 -0.13
C ASP A 189 -28.36 0.66 -1.01
N GLU A 190 -28.50 -0.52 -0.37
CA GLU A 190 -28.77 -1.81 -1.04
C GLU A 190 -27.68 -2.29 -2.01
N SER A 191 -26.46 -1.73 -1.95
CA SER A 191 -25.29 -2.23 -2.67
C SER A 191 -24.09 -2.51 -1.80
N TYR A 192 -23.28 -3.46 -2.26
CA TYR A 192 -21.90 -3.59 -1.81
C TYR A 192 -21.00 -2.95 -2.85
N ASP A 193 -20.18 -2.02 -2.42
CA ASP A 193 -19.23 -1.28 -3.25
C ASP A 193 -17.81 -1.60 -2.82
N LEU A 194 -16.95 -2.01 -3.76
CA LEU A 194 -15.54 -2.24 -3.49
C LEU A 194 -14.66 -1.80 -4.67
N ARG A 195 -13.39 -1.56 -4.40
CA ARG A 195 -12.37 -1.24 -5.41
C ARG A 195 -11.28 -2.27 -5.36
N LEU A 196 -10.84 -2.74 -6.52
CA LEU A 196 -9.55 -3.40 -6.67
C LEU A 196 -8.58 -2.40 -7.28
N ARG A 197 -7.39 -2.21 -6.69
CA ARG A 197 -6.38 -1.31 -7.24
C ARG A 197 -5.07 -2.06 -7.46
N GLU A 198 -4.51 -1.93 -8.65
CA GLU A 198 -3.16 -2.40 -8.95
C GLU A 198 -2.20 -1.25 -8.65
N VAL A 199 -1.51 -1.28 -7.51
CA VAL A 199 -0.68 -0.16 -7.04
C VAL A 199 0.78 -0.55 -6.83
N ILE A 200 1.14 -1.79 -7.12
CA ILE A 200 2.49 -2.32 -6.93
C ILE A 200 3.14 -2.68 -8.28
N PHE A 201 4.34 -3.28 -8.24
CA PHE A 201 5.18 -3.51 -9.42
C PHE A 201 4.79 -4.80 -10.13
N GLU A 202 3.57 -4.85 -10.67
CA GLU A 202 3.03 -6.04 -11.33
C GLU A 202 1.94 -5.72 -12.37
N THR A 203 1.41 -6.78 -12.98
CA THR A 203 0.23 -6.74 -13.83
C THR A 203 -0.73 -7.83 -13.39
N SER A 204 -1.99 -7.47 -13.19
CA SER A 204 -3.07 -8.36 -12.76
C SER A 204 -3.97 -8.74 -13.92
N TYR A 205 -4.40 -10.01 -13.96
CA TYR A 205 -5.26 -10.59 -14.98
C TYR A 205 -6.50 -11.17 -14.29
N ILE A 206 -7.57 -10.39 -14.21
CA ILE A 206 -8.80 -10.78 -13.50
C ILE A 206 -9.76 -11.44 -14.49
N ASP A 207 -10.05 -12.72 -14.29
CA ASP A 207 -10.95 -13.50 -15.15
C ASP A 207 -12.37 -13.56 -14.56
N ARG A 208 -12.49 -13.47 -13.22
CA ARG A 208 -13.78 -13.52 -12.54
C ARG A 208 -13.74 -12.77 -11.23
N ALA A 209 -14.83 -12.08 -10.92
CA ALA A 209 -15.09 -11.52 -9.59
C ALA A 209 -16.57 -11.70 -9.21
N ALA A 210 -16.83 -12.13 -7.98
CA ALA A 210 -18.18 -12.25 -7.43
C ALA A 210 -18.17 -12.00 -5.91
N LEU A 211 -19.29 -11.54 -5.36
CA LEU A 211 -19.45 -11.46 -3.92
C LEU A 211 -20.11 -12.74 -3.41
N VAL A 212 -19.55 -13.33 -2.36
CA VAL A 212 -20.10 -14.51 -1.70
C VAL A 212 -20.61 -14.10 -0.34
N LEU A 213 -21.93 -14.10 -0.20
CA LEU A 213 -22.64 -13.69 1.01
C LEU A 213 -23.00 -14.95 1.81
N VAL A 214 -22.47 -15.02 3.03
CA VAL A 214 -22.61 -16.18 3.91
C VAL A 214 -23.48 -15.79 5.10
N ASP A 215 -24.73 -16.24 5.07
CA ASP A 215 -25.73 -15.99 6.09
C ASP A 215 -25.73 -17.10 7.13
N VAL A 216 -25.70 -16.70 8.38
CA VAL A 216 -25.54 -17.58 9.54
C VAL A 216 -26.28 -16.99 10.74
N PRO A 217 -26.71 -17.80 11.72
CA PRO A 217 -27.33 -17.29 12.93
C PRO A 217 -26.43 -16.31 13.68
N ASP A 218 -27.05 -15.41 14.44
CA ASP A 218 -26.34 -14.51 15.35
C ASP A 218 -25.45 -15.30 16.33
N GLY A 219 -24.29 -14.73 16.66
CA GLY A 219 -23.30 -15.38 17.53
C GLY A 219 -22.50 -16.53 16.91
N VAL A 220 -22.75 -16.91 15.66
CA VAL A 220 -21.84 -17.80 14.89
C VAL A 220 -20.70 -16.94 14.28
N ARG A 221 -19.71 -17.49 13.58
CA ARG A 221 -18.88 -16.77 12.59
C ARG A 221 -18.40 -17.74 11.50
N PRO A 222 -18.60 -17.47 10.20
CA PRO A 222 -18.04 -18.27 9.14
C PRO A 222 -16.63 -17.77 8.85
N TYR A 223 -15.72 -18.70 8.65
CA TYR A 223 -14.37 -18.46 8.20
C TYR A 223 -14.16 -19.21 6.91
N THR A 224 -13.48 -18.55 5.97
CA THR A 224 -12.98 -19.24 4.78
C THR A 224 -11.98 -20.32 5.19
N THR A 225 -11.95 -21.43 4.45
CA THR A 225 -10.87 -22.43 4.55
C THR A 225 -9.72 -22.11 3.60
N TRP A 226 -9.86 -21.05 2.79
CA TRP A 226 -8.86 -20.59 1.86
C TRP A 226 -7.52 -20.36 2.58
N SER A 227 -6.47 -20.88 1.96
CA SER A 227 -5.07 -20.64 2.30
C SER A 227 -4.25 -20.81 1.03
N TYR A 228 -3.02 -20.30 1.01
CA TYR A 228 -2.16 -20.46 -0.16
C TYR A 228 -1.62 -21.89 -0.24
N THR A 229 -2.10 -22.66 -1.22
CA THR A 229 -1.84 -24.11 -1.34
C THR A 229 -1.22 -24.53 -2.68
N SER A 230 -1.00 -23.61 -3.63
CA SER A 230 -0.44 -23.96 -4.94
C SER A 230 0.94 -24.62 -4.84
N GLN A 231 1.77 -24.17 -3.90
CA GLN A 231 3.06 -24.80 -3.59
C GLN A 231 2.94 -26.17 -2.92
N LEU A 232 1.74 -26.52 -2.44
CA LEU A 232 1.39 -27.83 -1.87
C LEU A 232 0.69 -28.76 -2.87
N GLY A 233 0.67 -28.40 -4.16
CA GLY A 233 0.19 -29.30 -5.20
C GLY A 233 -1.33 -29.32 -5.39
N HIS A 234 -2.07 -28.29 -4.94
CA HIS A 234 -3.52 -28.24 -5.12
C HIS A 234 -4.08 -26.81 -5.10
N VAL A 235 -5.25 -26.64 -5.74
CA VAL A 235 -6.02 -25.39 -5.77
C VAL A 235 -6.49 -25.03 -4.37
N SER A 236 -6.49 -23.73 -4.05
CA SER A 236 -6.99 -23.25 -2.77
C SER A 236 -8.47 -23.63 -2.56
N PRO A 237 -8.85 -24.10 -1.37
CA PRO A 237 -10.23 -24.44 -1.09
C PRO A 237 -11.10 -23.18 -0.96
N THR A 238 -12.37 -23.28 -1.36
CA THR A 238 -13.37 -22.20 -1.30
C THR A 238 -14.49 -22.49 -0.29
N GLY A 239 -14.24 -23.42 0.63
CA GLY A 239 -15.20 -23.85 1.65
C GLY A 239 -15.25 -22.92 2.87
N PHE A 240 -16.19 -23.22 3.77
CA PHE A 240 -16.36 -22.47 5.02
C PHE A 240 -16.41 -23.41 6.22
N LEU A 241 -15.84 -22.95 7.33
CA LEU A 241 -16.05 -23.52 8.66
C LEU A 241 -16.74 -22.47 9.53
N THR A 242 -17.65 -22.92 10.40
CA THR A 242 -18.38 -22.04 11.31
C THR A 242 -17.94 -22.24 12.74
N THR A 243 -17.75 -21.14 13.48
CA THR A 243 -17.47 -21.12 14.91
C THR A 243 -18.61 -20.44 15.67
N ARG A 244 -18.68 -20.60 16.98
CA ARG A 244 -19.59 -19.81 17.84
C ARG A 244 -18.82 -18.99 18.87
N ALA A 245 -17.80 -19.58 19.45
CA ALA A 245 -17.01 -18.96 20.49
C ALA A 245 -15.58 -19.49 20.37
N ALA A 246 -14.89 -19.10 19.31
CA ALA A 246 -13.47 -19.39 19.18
C ALA A 246 -12.72 -18.71 20.33
N LYS A 247 -11.91 -19.48 21.07
CA LYS A 247 -11.18 -19.02 22.24
C LYS A 247 -9.68 -19.01 21.95
N ALA A 248 -9.01 -17.96 22.40
CA ALA A 248 -7.56 -17.93 22.47
C ALA A 248 -7.03 -19.12 23.30
N PRO A 249 -5.77 -19.55 23.07
CA PRO A 249 -5.11 -20.52 23.93
C PRO A 249 -5.07 -20.02 25.39
N VAL A 250 -5.05 -20.96 26.34
CA VAL A 250 -4.84 -20.65 27.76
C VAL A 250 -3.35 -20.45 28.08
N SER A 251 -2.46 -21.01 27.25
CA SER A 251 -1.02 -20.74 27.30
C SER A 251 -0.39 -20.88 25.91
N ALA A 252 0.66 -20.10 25.68
CA ALA A 252 1.44 -20.16 24.45
C ALA A 252 2.92 -19.93 24.77
N HIS A 253 3.78 -20.86 24.36
CA HIS A 253 5.21 -20.81 24.64
C HIS A 253 6.04 -21.12 23.40
N ARG A 254 7.26 -20.60 23.37
CA ARG A 254 8.31 -21.09 22.45
C ARG A 254 8.93 -22.38 22.96
N GLU A 255 9.76 -23.00 22.13
CA GLU A 255 10.48 -24.23 22.49
C GLU A 255 11.50 -24.01 23.62
N ASP A 256 11.98 -22.76 23.80
CA ASP A 256 12.84 -22.36 24.91
C ASP A 256 12.07 -22.00 26.21
N GLY A 257 10.74 -22.09 26.20
CA GLY A 257 9.86 -21.78 27.34
C GLY A 257 9.37 -20.34 27.41
N THR A 258 9.84 -19.44 26.53
CA THR A 258 9.39 -18.03 26.50
C THR A 258 7.88 -17.94 26.32
N ASP A 259 7.18 -17.23 27.22
CA ASP A 259 5.75 -16.95 27.11
C ASP A 259 5.50 -15.96 25.97
N VAL A 260 4.59 -16.33 25.07
CA VAL A 260 4.18 -15.54 23.91
C VAL A 260 2.66 -15.42 23.80
N LEU A 261 1.91 -15.75 24.86
CA LEU A 261 0.44 -15.72 24.85
C LEU A 261 -0.12 -14.37 24.44
N ALA A 262 0.47 -13.28 24.94
CA ALA A 262 0.03 -11.93 24.61
C ALA A 262 0.10 -11.63 23.10
N ALA A 263 1.08 -12.21 22.39
CA ALA A 263 1.34 -11.95 20.97
C ALA A 263 0.54 -12.87 20.01
N VAL A 264 -0.26 -13.81 20.53
CA VAL A 264 -1.02 -14.76 19.70
C VAL A 264 -2.50 -14.86 20.10
N LYS A 265 -2.94 -14.09 21.11
CA LYS A 265 -4.31 -14.17 21.64
C LYS A 265 -5.35 -13.41 20.82
N ALA A 266 -4.94 -12.43 20.02
CA ALA A 266 -5.84 -11.54 19.29
C ALA A 266 -5.18 -11.06 18.00
N ALA A 267 -5.98 -10.83 16.95
CA ALA A 267 -5.49 -10.32 15.67
C ALA A 267 -5.44 -8.80 15.73
N ASP A 268 -4.42 -8.26 16.39
CA ASP A 268 -4.24 -6.82 16.63
C ASP A 268 -3.06 -6.20 15.85
N GLY A 269 -2.37 -7.01 15.03
CA GLY A 269 -1.20 -6.58 14.27
C GLY A 269 0.08 -6.47 15.12
N ALA A 270 0.07 -6.95 16.37
CA ALA A 270 1.26 -7.11 17.21
C ALA A 270 1.65 -8.61 17.24
N PRO A 271 2.42 -9.07 16.25
CA PRO A 271 2.56 -10.50 16.01
C PRO A 271 3.52 -11.17 16.99
N LEU A 272 3.57 -12.50 16.91
CA LEU A 272 4.65 -13.33 17.43
C LEU A 272 6.02 -12.76 16.99
N PRO A 273 6.91 -12.35 17.93
CA PRO A 273 8.17 -11.70 17.56
C PRO A 273 9.16 -12.66 16.90
N VAL A 274 9.34 -12.64 15.59
CA VAL A 274 10.22 -13.58 14.88
C VAL A 274 11.48 -12.88 14.38
N LYS A 275 12.66 -13.47 14.58
CA LYS A 275 13.90 -13.01 13.94
C LYS A 275 14.11 -13.68 12.56
N PRO A 276 14.86 -13.08 11.63
CA PRO A 276 15.06 -13.63 10.28
C PRO A 276 15.65 -15.05 10.18
N HIS A 277 16.27 -15.59 11.23
CA HIS A 277 16.82 -16.95 11.29
C HIS A 277 15.95 -17.92 12.11
N GLU A 278 14.90 -17.42 12.77
CA GLU A 278 14.01 -18.20 13.61
C GLU A 278 12.82 -18.73 12.80
N LEU A 279 12.07 -19.66 13.41
CA LEU A 279 10.79 -20.12 12.90
C LEU A 279 9.66 -19.38 13.61
N SER A 280 8.62 -19.03 12.85
CA SER A 280 7.33 -18.67 13.43
C SER A 280 6.66 -19.93 13.98
N ARG A 281 7.03 -20.27 15.21
CA ARG A 281 6.67 -21.52 15.88
C ARG A 281 6.22 -21.26 17.30
N VAL A 282 5.09 -21.86 17.68
CA VAL A 282 4.50 -21.74 19.02
C VAL A 282 3.90 -23.07 19.46
N ILE A 283 4.06 -23.38 20.74
CA ILE A 283 3.40 -24.47 21.45
C ILE A 283 2.20 -23.86 22.18
N LEU A 284 1.01 -24.35 21.87
CA LEU A 284 -0.27 -23.81 22.31
C LEU A 284 -1.00 -24.86 23.15
N ASP A 285 -1.59 -24.44 24.26
CA ASP A 285 -2.57 -25.23 25.02
C ASP A 285 -3.90 -24.48 25.02
N PHE A 286 -4.97 -25.17 24.67
CA PHE A 286 -6.33 -24.60 24.68
C PHE A 286 -7.13 -24.98 25.93
N GLY A 287 -6.52 -25.74 26.85
CA GLY A 287 -7.21 -26.28 28.01
C GLY A 287 -8.27 -27.32 27.59
N PRO A 288 -9.25 -27.62 28.44
CA PRO A 288 -10.24 -28.66 28.18
C PRO A 288 -11.05 -28.43 26.89
N ILE A 289 -11.08 -29.43 26.02
CA ILE A 289 -11.86 -29.44 24.77
C ILE A 289 -13.07 -30.35 24.96
N ALA A 290 -14.28 -29.81 24.86
CA ALA A 290 -15.51 -30.55 25.11
C ALA A 290 -15.83 -31.54 23.96
N ASN A 291 -15.66 -31.09 22.72
CA ASN A 291 -16.00 -31.86 21.51
C ASN A 291 -14.83 -31.89 20.49
N PRO A 292 -13.77 -32.68 20.71
CA PRO A 292 -12.58 -32.66 19.84
C PRO A 292 -12.84 -33.05 18.38
N ARG A 293 -13.93 -33.77 18.08
CA ARG A 293 -14.34 -34.08 16.69
C ARG A 293 -14.79 -32.86 15.90
N HIS A 294 -15.15 -31.76 16.57
CA HIS A 294 -15.56 -30.50 15.95
C HIS A 294 -14.48 -29.43 16.09
N ALA A 295 -13.28 -29.77 16.55
CA ALA A 295 -12.20 -28.81 16.76
C ALA A 295 -11.86 -28.11 15.44
N LYS A 296 -11.81 -26.78 15.47
CA LYS A 296 -11.44 -25.90 14.35
C LYS A 296 -10.45 -24.89 14.86
N LEU A 297 -9.31 -24.78 14.20
CA LEU A 297 -8.29 -23.79 14.48
C LEU A 297 -8.48 -22.59 13.56
N VAL A 298 -8.67 -21.41 14.13
CA VAL A 298 -8.68 -20.14 13.40
C VAL A 298 -7.30 -19.52 13.55
N ILE A 299 -6.64 -19.22 12.43
CA ILE A 299 -5.32 -18.61 12.39
C ILE A 299 -5.42 -17.26 11.69
N THR A 300 -4.75 -16.24 12.23
CA THR A 300 -4.43 -15.00 11.52
C THR A 300 -2.93 -14.87 11.39
N ALA A 301 -2.45 -14.70 10.16
CA ALA A 301 -1.03 -14.57 9.84
C ALA A 301 -0.84 -13.79 8.52
N TRP A 302 0.35 -13.23 8.31
CA TRP A 302 0.77 -12.64 7.03
C TRP A 302 2.11 -13.21 6.58
N GLY A 303 2.41 -13.05 5.29
CA GLY A 303 3.67 -13.46 4.70
C GLY A 303 4.62 -12.27 4.51
N VAL A 304 5.90 -12.44 4.85
CA VAL A 304 6.96 -11.47 4.63
C VAL A 304 7.87 -12.00 3.52
N TYR A 305 7.97 -11.25 2.42
CA TYR A 305 8.68 -11.67 1.21
C TYR A 305 9.98 -10.86 1.04
N GLU A 306 11.08 -11.42 1.53
CA GLU A 306 12.43 -10.82 1.48
C GLU A 306 13.48 -11.89 1.12
N ASP A 307 14.74 -11.49 0.97
CA ASP A 307 15.84 -12.43 0.75
C ASP A 307 16.41 -12.97 2.07
N PHE A 308 15.90 -14.12 2.51
CA PHE A 308 16.35 -14.82 3.71
C PHE A 308 17.40 -15.91 3.44
N ARG A 309 18.03 -15.97 2.26
CA ARG A 309 19.01 -17.02 1.91
C ARG A 309 20.21 -17.09 2.87
N ALA A 310 20.63 -15.94 3.40
CA ALA A 310 21.73 -15.88 4.36
C ALA A 310 21.33 -16.46 5.73
N THR A 311 20.10 -16.23 6.18
CA THR A 311 19.65 -16.49 7.56
C THR A 311 18.88 -17.80 7.72
N GLN A 312 17.95 -18.10 6.82
CA GLN A 312 17.12 -19.31 6.90
C GLN A 312 17.88 -20.56 6.43
N LYS A 313 17.63 -21.69 7.10
CA LYS A 313 18.28 -22.98 6.85
C LYS A 313 17.23 -24.10 6.74
N PRO A 314 17.50 -25.17 5.99
CA PRO A 314 16.57 -26.29 5.86
C PRO A 314 16.36 -27.03 7.20
N PRO A 315 15.26 -27.79 7.35
CA PRO A 315 14.23 -28.06 6.34
C PRO A 315 13.35 -26.84 6.07
N PHE A 316 13.04 -26.59 4.79
CA PHE A 316 12.14 -25.51 4.40
C PHE A 316 10.70 -26.01 4.30
N SER A 317 9.74 -25.14 4.57
CA SER A 317 8.31 -25.44 4.44
C SER A 317 7.56 -24.28 3.80
N SER A 318 6.78 -24.58 2.77
CA SER A 318 5.76 -23.67 2.23
C SER A 318 4.37 -23.92 2.83
N ALA A 319 4.32 -24.53 4.00
CA ALA A 319 3.09 -24.97 4.65
C ALA A 319 3.01 -24.52 6.10
N THR A 320 1.78 -24.43 6.60
CA THR A 320 1.50 -24.44 8.03
C THR A 320 1.47 -25.89 8.51
N VAL A 321 2.32 -26.22 9.49
CA VAL A 321 2.46 -27.57 10.04
C VAL A 321 1.88 -27.60 11.45
N ILE A 322 1.01 -28.58 11.68
CA ILE A 322 0.33 -28.81 12.97
C ILE A 322 0.77 -30.16 13.51
N GLU A 323 1.32 -30.14 14.72
CA GLU A 323 1.83 -31.31 15.42
C GLU A 323 1.16 -31.47 16.78
N THR A 324 0.98 -32.72 17.22
CA THR A 324 0.58 -33.04 18.60
C THR A 324 1.54 -34.05 19.20
N GLN A 325 1.59 -34.16 20.52
CA GLN A 325 2.45 -35.14 21.17
C GLN A 325 1.83 -36.55 21.08
N ASP A 326 2.65 -37.57 20.81
CA ASP A 326 2.27 -38.96 21.00
C ASP A 326 2.32 -39.37 22.48
N ALA A 327 1.97 -40.62 22.80
CA ALA A 327 2.00 -41.13 24.18
C ALA A 327 3.39 -41.10 24.82
N GLY A 328 4.47 -41.02 24.04
CA GLY A 328 5.84 -40.87 24.50
C GLY A 328 6.32 -39.41 24.59
N GLY A 329 5.42 -38.44 24.39
CA GLY A 329 5.73 -37.01 24.44
C GLY A 329 6.42 -36.47 23.17
N ARG A 330 6.59 -37.28 22.12
CA ARG A 330 7.23 -36.83 20.88
C ARG A 330 6.24 -36.06 20.02
N TRP A 331 6.70 -34.95 19.46
CA TRP A 331 5.91 -34.19 18.48
C TRP A 331 5.79 -34.96 17.17
N VAL A 332 4.55 -35.13 16.69
CA VAL A 332 4.26 -35.81 15.43
C VAL A 332 3.35 -34.95 14.58
N VAL A 333 3.70 -34.78 13.31
CA VAL A 333 2.89 -34.09 12.32
C VAL A 333 1.53 -34.77 12.19
N ARG A 334 0.46 -34.01 12.41
CA ARG A 334 -0.93 -34.45 12.26
C ARG A 334 -1.59 -33.85 11.04
N LYS A 335 -1.21 -32.62 10.69
CA LYS A 335 -1.78 -31.91 9.56
C LYS A 335 -0.78 -30.95 8.93
N ILE A 336 -0.82 -30.86 7.61
CA ILE A 336 -0.11 -29.87 6.80
C ILE A 336 -1.18 -29.13 6.02
N THR A 337 -1.19 -27.80 6.11
CA THR A 337 -2.16 -26.94 5.42
C THR A 337 -1.45 -25.84 4.65
N GLY A 338 -2.22 -25.07 3.86
CA GLY A 338 -1.70 -23.88 3.22
C GLY A 338 -1.16 -22.84 4.20
N LYS A 339 -0.60 -21.80 3.62
CA LYS A 339 0.12 -20.74 4.31
C LYS A 339 -0.57 -19.38 4.11
N ALA A 340 -0.13 -18.36 4.84
CA ALA A 340 -0.53 -16.99 4.52
C ALA A 340 0.14 -16.55 3.21
N ALA A 341 -0.48 -15.59 2.52
CA ALA A 341 0.12 -14.94 1.38
C ALA A 341 -0.25 -13.46 1.39
N GLY A 342 0.75 -12.61 1.16
CA GLY A 342 0.64 -11.16 1.24
C GLY A 342 0.30 -10.67 2.65
N ASP A 343 -0.65 -9.74 2.73
CA ASP A 343 -1.12 -9.13 3.98
C ASP A 343 -1.86 -10.13 4.86
N ALA A 344 -2.20 -9.73 6.10
CA ALA A 344 -2.82 -10.62 7.06
C ALA A 344 -4.12 -11.25 6.54
N LYS A 345 -4.20 -12.56 6.69
CA LYS A 345 -5.35 -13.40 6.33
C LYS A 345 -5.79 -14.17 7.54
N THR A 346 -7.10 -14.29 7.70
CA THR A 346 -7.71 -15.14 8.72
C THR A 346 -8.45 -16.29 8.05
N TRP A 347 -8.08 -17.52 8.39
CA TRP A 347 -8.73 -18.73 7.85
C TRP A 347 -8.92 -19.78 8.94
N ALA A 348 -9.80 -20.74 8.67
CA ALA A 348 -10.07 -21.85 9.58
C ALA A 348 -9.55 -23.18 9.03
N ILE A 349 -9.02 -23.99 9.93
CA ILE A 349 -8.51 -25.33 9.68
C ILE A 349 -9.33 -26.31 10.50
N ASP A 350 -9.90 -27.32 9.84
CA ASP A 350 -10.55 -28.43 10.51
C ASP A 350 -9.51 -29.28 11.28
N LEU A 351 -9.70 -29.47 12.58
CA LEU A 351 -8.87 -30.29 13.45
C LEU A 351 -9.63 -31.49 14.02
N GLY A 352 -10.77 -31.87 13.43
CA GLY A 352 -11.53 -33.04 13.85
C GLY A 352 -10.66 -34.29 13.99
N GLY A 353 -10.51 -34.78 15.23
CA GLY A 353 -9.70 -35.96 15.54
C GLY A 353 -8.19 -35.73 15.67
N VAL A 354 -7.69 -34.50 15.50
CA VAL A 354 -6.29 -34.13 15.75
C VAL A 354 -6.01 -33.95 17.24
N LEU A 355 -6.91 -33.21 17.92
CA LEU A 355 -6.88 -33.01 19.36
C LEU A 355 -7.78 -34.04 20.05
N THR A 356 -7.50 -34.33 21.31
CA THR A 356 -8.33 -35.22 22.14
C THR A 356 -8.62 -34.55 23.48
N ARG A 357 -9.44 -35.19 24.33
CA ARG A 357 -9.69 -34.69 25.69
C ARG A 357 -8.43 -34.72 26.57
N ASP A 358 -7.52 -35.65 26.29
CA ASP A 358 -6.28 -35.85 27.06
C ASP A 358 -5.06 -35.18 26.40
N ASN A 359 -5.22 -34.70 25.16
CA ASN A 359 -4.16 -34.07 24.37
C ASN A 359 -4.69 -32.81 23.68
N THR A 360 -4.59 -31.70 24.43
CA THR A 360 -5.09 -30.37 24.06
C THR A 360 -3.99 -29.45 23.54
N LYS A 361 -2.75 -29.93 23.56
CA LYS A 361 -1.57 -29.19 23.13
C LYS A 361 -1.29 -29.40 21.66
N LEU A 362 -0.93 -28.32 20.97
CA LEU A 362 -0.45 -28.39 19.60
C LEU A 362 0.78 -27.51 19.40
N ARG A 363 1.69 -27.95 18.54
CA ARG A 363 2.78 -27.13 18.04
C ARG A 363 2.43 -26.68 16.63
N LEU A 364 2.39 -25.37 16.44
CA LEU A 364 2.10 -24.72 15.18
C LEU A 364 3.41 -24.16 14.62
N THR A 365 3.78 -24.54 13.41
CA THR A 365 4.92 -23.94 12.68
C THR A 365 4.41 -23.38 11.36
N LEU A 366 4.59 -22.07 11.13
CA LEU A 366 4.19 -21.45 9.87
C LEU A 366 5.25 -21.66 8.77
N ALA A 367 4.90 -21.26 7.55
CA ALA A 367 5.80 -21.38 6.42
C ALA A 367 7.09 -20.57 6.61
N HIS A 368 8.20 -21.19 6.20
CA HIS A 368 9.54 -20.63 6.27
C HIS A 368 10.40 -21.21 5.16
N ASN A 369 10.96 -20.33 4.34
CA ASN A 369 11.93 -20.67 3.33
C ASN A 369 12.76 -19.42 2.96
N PRO A 370 13.76 -19.53 2.07
CA PRO A 370 14.63 -18.41 1.78
C PRO A 370 13.97 -17.18 1.14
N SER A 371 12.73 -17.24 0.65
CA SER A 371 12.01 -16.09 0.07
C SER A 371 10.76 -15.68 0.85
N VAL A 372 10.35 -16.45 1.86
CA VAL A 372 9.16 -16.10 2.65
C VAL A 372 9.25 -16.61 4.08
N LEU A 373 8.83 -15.75 5.01
CA LEU A 373 8.52 -16.07 6.40
C LEU A 373 7.10 -15.65 6.70
N ASP A 374 6.28 -16.60 7.15
CA ASP A 374 4.94 -16.29 7.64
C ASP A 374 5.00 -15.94 9.13
N VAL A 375 4.32 -14.87 9.55
CA VAL A 375 4.31 -14.39 10.93
C VAL A 375 2.91 -14.56 11.52
N LEU A 376 2.83 -15.17 12.70
CA LEU A 376 1.58 -15.44 13.39
C LEU A 376 1.14 -14.20 14.17
N ASP A 377 -0.12 -13.79 14.00
CA ASP A 377 -0.74 -12.69 14.74
C ASP A 377 -1.73 -13.22 15.79
N ALA A 378 -2.53 -14.22 15.41
CA ALA A 378 -3.53 -14.77 16.31
C ALA A 378 -3.83 -16.23 16.04
N VAL A 379 -4.21 -16.93 17.11
CA VAL A 379 -4.72 -18.29 17.03
C VAL A 379 -5.86 -18.50 18.03
N ALA A 380 -6.93 -19.15 17.58
CA ALA A 380 -8.07 -19.49 18.43
C ALA A 380 -8.63 -20.87 18.07
N LEU A 381 -9.23 -21.55 19.04
CA LEU A 381 -9.88 -22.85 18.86
C LEU A 381 -11.38 -22.74 19.15
N ASP A 382 -12.20 -23.32 18.28
CA ASP A 382 -13.62 -23.55 18.51
C ASP A 382 -13.92 -25.04 18.36
N ASP A 383 -14.70 -25.60 19.27
CA ASP A 383 -15.15 -27.00 19.24
C ASP A 383 -16.68 -27.12 19.21
N SER A 384 -17.38 -26.03 18.85
CA SER A 384 -18.82 -26.06 18.68
C SER A 384 -19.22 -26.91 17.48
N ALA A 385 -20.38 -27.55 17.51
CA ALA A 385 -20.86 -28.31 16.36
C ALA A 385 -20.93 -27.43 15.10
N PRO A 386 -20.44 -27.90 13.94
CA PRO A 386 -20.49 -27.12 12.72
C PRO A 386 -21.93 -26.86 12.30
N LEU A 387 -22.17 -25.66 11.79
CA LEU A 387 -23.42 -25.26 11.17
C LEU A 387 -23.19 -25.05 9.67
N THR A 388 -24.13 -25.54 8.87
CA THR A 388 -24.15 -25.27 7.43
C THR A 388 -24.66 -23.86 7.18
N PRO A 389 -23.82 -22.95 6.65
CA PRO A 389 -24.27 -21.60 6.33
C PRO A 389 -25.16 -21.59 5.07
N LYS A 390 -26.00 -20.56 4.93
CA LYS A 390 -26.65 -20.26 3.65
C LYS A 390 -25.72 -19.39 2.82
N ILE A 391 -25.30 -19.90 1.66
CA ILE A 391 -24.38 -19.21 0.76
C ILE A 391 -25.17 -18.62 -0.41
N THR A 392 -24.93 -17.34 -0.72
CA THR A 392 -25.48 -16.66 -1.89
C THR A 392 -24.33 -16.04 -2.69
N ILE A 393 -24.15 -16.45 -3.94
CA ILE A 393 -23.16 -15.86 -4.84
C ILE A 393 -23.85 -14.76 -5.66
N VAL A 394 -23.27 -13.57 -5.66
CA VAL A 394 -23.79 -12.38 -6.32
C VAL A 394 -22.78 -11.92 -7.37
N ALA A 395 -23.19 -11.95 -8.64
CA ALA A 395 -22.41 -11.38 -9.72
C ALA A 395 -22.35 -9.84 -9.61
N PRO A 396 -21.29 -9.19 -10.10
CA PRO A 396 -21.25 -7.74 -10.17
C PRO A 396 -22.40 -7.24 -11.06
N LYS A 397 -23.01 -6.12 -10.66
CA LYS A 397 -23.97 -5.37 -11.49
C LYS A 397 -23.30 -4.19 -12.23
N VAL A 398 -22.16 -3.76 -11.72
CA VAL A 398 -21.31 -2.72 -12.30
C VAL A 398 -19.87 -3.19 -12.19
N ALA A 399 -19.12 -3.08 -13.27
CA ALA A 399 -17.67 -3.21 -13.25
C ALA A 399 -17.04 -2.18 -14.19
N THR A 400 -16.26 -1.25 -13.64
CA THR A 400 -15.66 -0.16 -14.42
C THR A 400 -14.17 -0.08 -14.14
N LEU A 401 -13.36 -0.23 -15.19
CA LEU A 401 -11.92 -0.05 -15.12
C LEU A 401 -11.58 1.43 -15.36
N LEU A 402 -10.80 2.01 -14.45
CA LEU A 402 -10.46 3.43 -14.39
C LEU A 402 -8.95 3.60 -14.15
N GLN A 403 -8.46 4.81 -14.43
CA GLN A 403 -7.16 5.25 -13.92
C GLN A 403 -7.31 5.71 -12.47
N GLY A 404 -6.74 4.94 -11.54
CA GLY A 404 -6.76 5.20 -10.09
C GLY A 404 -5.56 5.97 -9.57
N GLY A 405 -4.43 5.94 -10.28
CA GLY A 405 -3.16 6.49 -9.81
C GLY A 405 -2.43 5.58 -8.82
N ALA A 406 -1.20 5.93 -8.49
CA ALA A 406 -0.43 5.24 -7.46
C ALA A 406 -0.91 5.63 -6.05
N THR A 407 -0.38 4.96 -5.04
CA THR A 407 -0.63 5.28 -3.63
C THR A 407 0.58 4.95 -2.76
N LYS A 408 0.61 5.42 -1.51
CA LYS A 408 1.65 5.01 -0.56
C LYS A 408 1.33 3.62 -0.03
N VAL A 409 2.35 2.77 0.00
CA VAL A 409 2.27 1.40 0.50
C VAL A 409 3.38 1.19 1.53
N THR A 410 3.00 0.74 2.72
CA THR A 410 3.93 0.19 3.71
C THR A 410 3.91 -1.32 3.56
N THR A 411 5.05 -1.91 3.19
CA THR A 411 5.16 -3.36 2.99
C THR A 411 5.24 -4.10 4.31
N SER A 412 4.81 -5.36 4.31
CA SER A 412 4.90 -6.23 5.47
C SER A 412 6.35 -6.46 5.89
N THR A 413 6.58 -6.51 7.19
CA THR A 413 7.84 -6.89 7.84
C THR A 413 7.55 -7.96 8.89
N LEU A 414 8.57 -8.45 9.58
CA LEU A 414 8.40 -9.37 10.70
C LEU A 414 7.63 -8.75 11.89
N GLY A 415 7.48 -7.42 11.95
CA GLY A 415 6.81 -6.72 13.05
C GLY A 415 5.54 -5.95 12.64
N ASN A 416 5.23 -5.83 11.35
CA ASN A 416 4.07 -5.08 10.87
C ASN A 416 3.52 -5.70 9.59
N ARG A 417 2.19 -5.63 9.42
CA ARG A 417 1.49 -6.08 8.21
C ARG A 417 1.46 -4.99 7.12
N ILE A 418 0.88 -5.29 5.96
CA ILE A 418 0.77 -4.32 4.86
C ILE A 418 -0.22 -3.21 5.24
N HIS A 419 0.08 -1.99 4.83
CA HIS A 419 -0.87 -0.88 4.85
C HIS A 419 -0.78 -0.09 3.55
N ALA A 420 -1.91 0.42 3.06
CA ALA A 420 -1.95 1.30 1.91
C ALA A 420 -2.96 2.45 2.12
N THR A 421 -2.63 3.62 1.60
CA THR A 421 -3.51 4.80 1.59
C THR A 421 -4.43 4.79 0.36
N ASP A 422 -5.47 5.64 0.31
CA ASP A 422 -6.34 5.80 -0.88
C ASP A 422 -6.05 7.08 -1.67
N GLU A 423 -4.83 7.61 -1.61
CA GLU A 423 -4.46 8.75 -2.45
C GLU A 423 -4.33 8.35 -3.93
N ARG A 424 -4.37 9.38 -4.80
CA ARG A 424 -4.22 9.26 -6.25
C ARG A 424 -2.95 9.98 -6.67
N LEU A 425 -1.81 9.34 -6.44
CA LEU A 425 -0.51 9.87 -6.81
C LEU A 425 -0.22 9.66 -8.30
N PRO A 426 0.72 10.43 -8.88
CA PRO A 426 1.27 10.13 -10.20
C PRO A 426 1.78 8.69 -10.29
N LEU A 427 1.71 8.12 -11.49
CA LEU A 427 2.16 6.75 -11.75
C LEU A 427 3.67 6.63 -11.55
N ARG A 428 4.12 5.46 -11.08
CA ARG A 428 5.53 5.08 -11.09
C ARG A 428 5.83 4.38 -12.42
N GLU A 429 6.52 5.04 -13.34
CA GLU A 429 6.83 4.48 -14.67
C GLU A 429 7.63 3.17 -14.58
N GLU A 430 8.50 3.06 -13.57
CA GLU A 430 9.30 1.88 -13.30
C GLU A 430 8.46 0.68 -12.84
N ALA A 431 7.20 0.87 -12.43
CA ALA A 431 6.27 -0.19 -12.09
C ALA A 431 5.54 -0.74 -13.33
N LEU A 432 5.33 0.07 -14.37
CA LEU A 432 4.60 -0.33 -15.59
C LEU A 432 5.31 -1.41 -16.43
N MET A 433 4.57 -2.45 -16.81
CA MET A 433 5.01 -3.48 -17.75
C MET A 433 4.52 -3.14 -19.16
N THR A 434 5.38 -3.30 -20.17
CA THR A 434 5.04 -2.95 -21.56
C THR A 434 4.17 -4.02 -22.19
N GLY A 435 3.20 -3.64 -23.01
CA GLY A 435 2.29 -4.59 -23.66
C GLY A 435 0.91 -4.00 -23.89
N MET A 436 -0.07 -4.87 -24.12
CA MET A 436 -1.47 -4.47 -24.30
C MET A 436 -2.30 -4.75 -23.04
N ALA A 437 -2.80 -3.68 -22.43
CA ALA A 437 -3.71 -3.76 -21.29
C ALA A 437 -5.17 -3.48 -21.71
N THR A 438 -6.12 -3.80 -20.82
CA THR A 438 -7.54 -3.56 -21.07
C THR A 438 -7.83 -2.05 -21.13
N ARG A 439 -8.72 -1.65 -22.03
CA ARG A 439 -9.22 -0.28 -22.15
C ARG A 439 -10.01 0.13 -20.91
N TYR A 440 -10.01 1.42 -20.58
CA TYR A 440 -10.88 1.96 -19.54
C TYR A 440 -12.35 1.93 -19.95
N GLY A 441 -13.24 1.88 -18.96
CA GLY A 441 -14.69 1.84 -19.14
C GLY A 441 -15.34 0.60 -18.56
N ASP A 442 -16.55 0.30 -19.02
CA ASP A 442 -17.33 -0.87 -18.58
C ASP A 442 -16.65 -2.17 -19.02
N VAL A 443 -16.27 -2.99 -18.04
CA VAL A 443 -15.61 -4.30 -18.22
C VAL A 443 -16.44 -5.44 -17.63
N LEU A 444 -17.70 -5.18 -17.27
CA LEU A 444 -18.60 -6.19 -16.69
C LEU A 444 -18.69 -7.50 -17.49
N PRO A 445 -18.70 -7.47 -18.85
CA PRO A 445 -18.75 -8.71 -19.64
C PRO A 445 -17.57 -9.67 -19.40
N LEU A 446 -16.44 -9.18 -18.88
CA LEU A 446 -15.23 -9.99 -18.66
C LEU A 446 -15.16 -10.66 -17.28
N LEU A 447 -16.10 -10.40 -16.37
CA LEU A 447 -15.96 -10.83 -14.97
C LEU A 447 -16.97 -11.89 -14.52
N GLY A 448 -17.88 -12.30 -15.41
CA GLY A 448 -18.99 -13.19 -15.07
C GLY A 448 -18.60 -14.66 -14.90
N LYS A 449 -17.54 -15.12 -15.56
CA LYS A 449 -17.08 -16.52 -15.56
C LYS A 449 -15.60 -16.60 -15.93
N THR A 450 -14.93 -17.66 -15.46
CA THR A 450 -13.53 -17.97 -15.79
C THR A 450 -13.44 -18.55 -17.20
N GLU A 451 -12.82 -17.84 -18.13
CA GLU A 451 -12.71 -18.26 -19.53
C GLU A 451 -11.45 -17.74 -20.26
N ASP A 452 -10.40 -17.44 -19.48
CA ASP A 452 -9.13 -16.87 -19.96
C ASP A 452 -9.28 -15.50 -20.65
N ARG A 453 -10.33 -14.74 -20.30
CA ARG A 453 -10.62 -13.40 -20.84
C ARG A 453 -10.54 -12.40 -19.72
N PHE A 454 -9.41 -11.72 -19.65
CA PHE A 454 -9.03 -10.98 -18.47
C PHE A 454 -9.37 -9.50 -18.58
N VAL A 455 -9.76 -8.91 -17.45
CA VAL A 455 -9.47 -7.50 -17.16
C VAL A 455 -7.98 -7.42 -16.79
N ILE A 456 -7.18 -6.87 -17.70
CA ILE A 456 -5.74 -6.66 -17.52
C ILE A 456 -5.51 -5.29 -16.90
N MET A 457 -5.09 -5.30 -15.64
CA MET A 457 -4.78 -4.12 -14.83
C MET A 457 -3.26 -3.97 -14.72
N VAL A 458 -2.76 -2.76 -14.96
CA VAL A 458 -1.36 -2.38 -14.73
C VAL A 458 -1.27 -1.37 -13.59
N HIS A 459 -0.05 -1.10 -13.14
CA HIS A 459 0.21 -0.11 -12.09
C HIS A 459 -0.56 1.20 -12.27
N GLY A 460 -1.36 1.54 -11.27
CA GLY A 460 -2.23 2.70 -11.20
C GLY A 460 -3.66 2.47 -11.69
N ASP A 461 -4.02 1.28 -12.14
CA ASP A 461 -5.40 0.98 -12.53
C ASP A 461 -6.28 0.67 -11.32
N GLU A 462 -7.57 0.96 -11.48
CA GLU A 462 -8.60 0.77 -10.47
C GLU A 462 -9.84 0.15 -11.10
N LEU A 463 -10.27 -1.00 -10.57
CA LEU A 463 -11.51 -1.66 -10.94
C LEU A 463 -12.58 -1.39 -9.87
N ARG A 464 -13.60 -0.62 -10.23
CA ARG A 464 -14.82 -0.41 -9.43
C ARG A 464 -15.75 -1.58 -9.61
N LEU A 465 -16.21 -2.17 -8.50
CA LEU A 465 -17.21 -3.23 -8.51
C LEU A 465 -18.39 -2.85 -7.61
N GLN A 466 -19.61 -3.05 -8.12
CA GLN A 466 -20.82 -2.95 -7.32
C GLN A 466 -21.63 -4.23 -7.41
N PHE A 467 -22.20 -4.65 -6.29
CA PHE A 467 -23.05 -5.83 -6.18
C PHE A 467 -24.38 -5.44 -5.55
N LYS A 468 -25.45 -6.14 -5.92
CA LYS A 468 -26.74 -6.01 -5.24
C LYS A 468 -26.63 -6.61 -3.84
N ALA A 469 -27.22 -5.97 -2.83
CA ALA A 469 -27.39 -6.55 -1.51
C ALA A 469 -28.77 -7.25 -1.42
N PRO A 470 -28.84 -8.60 -1.39
CA PRO A 470 -30.09 -9.29 -1.16
C PRO A 470 -30.61 -9.03 0.26
N ALA A 471 -31.92 -9.16 0.50
CA ALA A 471 -32.46 -9.08 1.86
C ALA A 471 -31.80 -10.11 2.80
N LEU A 472 -31.57 -9.71 4.05
CA LEU A 472 -31.10 -10.59 5.12
C LEU A 472 -32.29 -11.02 5.98
N ARG A 473 -32.38 -12.32 6.27
CA ARG A 473 -33.45 -12.84 7.14
C ARG A 473 -33.25 -12.35 8.58
N PRO A 474 -34.31 -11.98 9.31
CA PRO A 474 -34.20 -11.63 10.74
C PRO A 474 -33.51 -12.74 11.56
N GLY A 475 -32.70 -12.35 12.55
CA GLY A 475 -31.94 -13.27 13.42
C GLY A 475 -30.73 -13.94 12.75
N MET A 476 -30.37 -13.49 11.55
CA MET A 476 -29.15 -13.89 10.86
C MET A 476 -28.23 -12.69 10.77
N ARG A 477 -26.93 -12.96 10.78
CA ARG A 477 -25.91 -12.03 10.30
C ARG A 477 -25.30 -12.54 9.00
N ARG A 478 -24.74 -11.62 8.23
CA ARG A 478 -24.11 -11.88 6.94
C ARG A 478 -22.63 -11.53 7.01
N GLN A 479 -21.78 -12.46 6.57
CA GLN A 479 -20.38 -12.20 6.27
C GLN A 479 -20.19 -12.13 4.76
N ALA A 480 -19.48 -11.11 4.27
CA ALA A 480 -19.18 -10.94 2.86
C ALA A 480 -17.75 -11.40 2.56
N PHE A 481 -17.61 -12.17 1.48
CA PHE A 481 -16.32 -12.60 0.95
C PHE A 481 -16.24 -12.20 -0.52
N LEU A 482 -15.05 -11.87 -1.00
CA LEU A 482 -14.80 -11.71 -2.43
C LEU A 482 -14.30 -13.05 -2.98
N LEU A 483 -15.01 -13.58 -3.97
CA LEU A 483 -14.52 -14.65 -4.82
C LEU A 483 -13.86 -14.02 -6.04
N ALA A 484 -12.58 -14.29 -6.25
CA ALA A 484 -11.87 -13.83 -7.43
C ALA A 484 -11.04 -14.96 -8.04
N ASN A 485 -11.04 -14.99 -9.37
CA ASN A 485 -10.18 -15.85 -10.16
C ASN A 485 -9.25 -14.93 -10.96
N MET A 486 -7.98 -14.89 -10.57
CA MET A 486 -7.03 -13.96 -11.13
C MET A 486 -5.61 -14.48 -11.10
N TRP A 487 -4.84 -14.04 -12.07
CA TRP A 487 -3.39 -14.11 -12.04
C TRP A 487 -2.81 -12.75 -11.70
N TYR A 488 -1.58 -12.75 -11.22
CA TYR A 488 -0.74 -11.57 -11.22
C TYR A 488 0.66 -11.96 -11.65
N GLN A 489 1.31 -11.07 -12.39
CA GLN A 489 2.66 -11.29 -12.88
C GLN A 489 3.63 -10.35 -12.20
N LEU A 490 4.55 -10.97 -11.48
CA LEU A 490 5.61 -10.25 -10.80
C LEU A 490 6.58 -9.63 -11.82
N LYS A 491 6.89 -8.35 -11.62
CA LYS A 491 7.99 -7.70 -12.33
C LYS A 491 9.34 -8.12 -11.75
N SER A 492 9.41 -8.22 -10.43
CA SER A 492 10.60 -8.60 -9.67
C SER A 492 10.24 -9.56 -8.53
N HIS A 493 11.22 -10.36 -8.12
CA HIS A 493 11.20 -11.23 -6.96
C HIS A 493 12.48 -10.99 -6.16
N PRO A 494 12.52 -11.25 -4.83
CA PRO A 494 13.73 -11.06 -4.00
C PRO A 494 15.02 -11.68 -4.56
N PHE A 495 14.91 -12.68 -5.43
CA PHE A 495 16.05 -13.38 -6.02
C PHE A 495 16.44 -12.90 -7.42
N ALA A 496 15.54 -12.24 -8.16
CA ALA A 496 15.78 -11.85 -9.54
C ALA A 496 14.70 -10.90 -10.07
N LYS A 497 15.06 -10.09 -11.08
CA LYS A 497 14.07 -9.47 -11.98
C LYS A 497 13.46 -10.54 -12.89
N LEU A 498 12.15 -10.51 -13.07
CA LEU A 498 11.41 -11.60 -13.71
C LEU A 498 10.91 -11.24 -15.11
N SER A 499 10.16 -10.16 -15.23
CA SER A 499 9.59 -9.74 -16.51
C SER A 499 9.41 -8.23 -16.57
N GLY A 500 9.36 -7.70 -17.79
CA GLY A 500 8.98 -6.32 -18.06
C GLY A 500 7.78 -6.20 -18.99
N THR A 501 7.14 -7.32 -19.35
CA THR A 501 6.08 -7.40 -20.36
C THR A 501 4.79 -7.99 -19.81
N ILE A 502 3.65 -7.51 -20.30
CA ILE A 502 2.32 -8.06 -19.99
C ILE A 502 2.17 -9.45 -20.63
N GLU A 503 2.71 -9.65 -21.82
CA GLU A 503 2.65 -10.93 -22.51
C GLU A 503 3.80 -11.86 -22.07
N PRO A 504 3.63 -13.20 -22.20
CA PRO A 504 2.45 -13.91 -22.74
C PRO A 504 1.26 -13.96 -21.77
N LEU A 505 0.02 -13.90 -22.30
CA LEU A 505 -1.17 -13.98 -21.44
C LEU A 505 -1.30 -15.37 -20.79
N PRO A 506 -1.68 -15.47 -19.51
CA PRO A 506 -1.88 -16.77 -18.88
C PRO A 506 -3.14 -17.48 -19.40
N PHE A 507 -3.26 -18.77 -19.10
CA PHE A 507 -4.49 -19.53 -19.33
C PHE A 507 -4.65 -20.66 -18.31
N ALA A 508 -5.90 -21.04 -18.04
CA ALA A 508 -6.23 -22.12 -17.14
C ALA A 508 -5.68 -23.46 -17.64
N GLY A 509 -5.11 -24.24 -16.72
CA GLY A 509 -4.52 -25.54 -17.04
C GLY A 509 -3.09 -25.50 -17.61
N MET A 510 -2.48 -24.32 -17.74
CA MET A 510 -1.08 -24.22 -18.15
C MET A 510 -0.13 -24.88 -17.13
N LYS A 511 0.93 -25.52 -17.64
CA LYS A 511 1.89 -26.28 -16.81
C LYS A 511 3.11 -25.49 -16.38
N THR A 512 3.54 -24.56 -17.22
CA THR A 512 4.71 -23.70 -16.97
C THR A 512 4.39 -22.26 -17.38
N TYR A 513 5.10 -21.31 -16.80
CA TYR A 513 5.06 -19.91 -17.20
C TYR A 513 6.49 -19.35 -17.28
N PRO A 514 6.92 -18.79 -18.43
CA PRO A 514 6.21 -18.79 -19.70
C PRO A 514 6.03 -20.22 -20.24
N TYR A 515 5.05 -20.38 -21.12
CA TYR A 515 4.77 -21.64 -21.83
C TYR A 515 5.32 -21.56 -23.25
N ALA A 516 5.57 -22.72 -23.87
CA ALA A 516 5.94 -22.78 -25.27
C ALA A 516 4.78 -22.28 -26.15
N PRO A 517 5.01 -21.51 -27.24
CA PRO A 517 3.94 -20.93 -28.05
C PRO A 517 2.86 -21.93 -28.53
N GLU A 518 3.25 -23.18 -28.77
CA GLU A 518 2.37 -24.28 -29.21
C GLU A 518 1.37 -24.70 -28.14
N ALA A 519 1.67 -24.44 -26.87
CA ALA A 519 0.79 -24.74 -25.74
C ALA A 519 -0.36 -23.73 -25.60
N TRP A 520 -0.33 -22.60 -26.32
CA TRP A 520 -1.39 -21.59 -26.28
C TRP A 520 -2.70 -22.14 -26.90
N PRO A 521 -3.77 -22.35 -26.11
CA PRO A 521 -4.97 -23.00 -26.62
C PRO A 521 -5.75 -22.09 -27.57
N HIS A 522 -5.63 -20.77 -27.43
CA HIS A 522 -6.44 -19.78 -28.15
C HIS A 522 -5.83 -19.29 -29.47
N ARG A 523 -4.73 -19.90 -29.95
CA ARG A 523 -3.97 -19.46 -31.15
C ARG A 523 -4.80 -19.35 -32.43
N ASN A 524 -5.84 -20.18 -32.56
CA ASN A 524 -6.72 -20.21 -33.73
C ASN A 524 -8.18 -19.87 -33.38
N ASP A 525 -8.44 -19.35 -32.17
CA ASP A 525 -9.79 -18.98 -31.74
C ASP A 525 -10.11 -17.55 -32.21
N ARG A 526 -11.02 -17.44 -33.17
CA ARG A 526 -11.51 -16.15 -33.68
C ARG A 526 -12.20 -15.32 -32.60
N SER A 527 -12.99 -15.97 -31.74
CA SER A 527 -13.68 -15.30 -30.64
C SER A 527 -12.68 -14.72 -29.63
N TYR A 528 -11.57 -15.42 -29.40
CA TYR A 528 -10.50 -14.92 -28.55
C TYR A 528 -9.76 -13.73 -29.19
N ALA A 529 -9.44 -13.84 -30.48
CA ALA A 529 -8.83 -12.74 -31.24
C ALA A 529 -9.71 -11.47 -31.23
N ASP A 530 -11.03 -11.63 -31.32
CA ASP A 530 -11.99 -10.51 -31.21
C ASP A 530 -12.04 -9.93 -29.79
N TYR A 531 -11.88 -10.75 -28.75
CA TYR A 531 -11.71 -10.26 -27.37
C TYR A 531 -10.47 -9.36 -27.27
N LEU A 532 -9.32 -9.81 -27.77
CA LEU A 532 -8.08 -9.01 -27.71
C LEU A 532 -8.25 -7.67 -28.42
N LYS A 533 -8.83 -7.65 -29.63
CA LYS A 533 -9.07 -6.42 -30.40
C LYS A 533 -10.09 -5.49 -29.75
N THR A 534 -11.09 -6.05 -29.07
CA THR A 534 -12.13 -5.27 -28.42
C THR A 534 -11.60 -4.68 -27.13
N TRP A 535 -10.99 -5.49 -26.28
CA TRP A 535 -10.73 -5.14 -24.89
C TRP A 535 -9.30 -4.69 -24.63
N ASN A 536 -8.30 -5.35 -25.22
CA ASN A 536 -6.89 -5.11 -24.92
C ASN A 536 -6.30 -4.11 -25.91
N THR A 537 -6.78 -2.87 -25.85
CA THR A 537 -6.43 -1.81 -26.80
C THR A 537 -5.58 -0.70 -26.18
N ARG A 538 -5.28 -0.75 -24.88
CA ARG A 538 -4.43 0.23 -24.22
C ARG A 538 -2.97 -0.20 -24.29
N LYS A 539 -2.21 0.43 -25.19
CA LYS A 539 -0.78 0.17 -25.35
C LYS A 539 0.01 0.83 -24.23
N ILE A 540 0.75 0.04 -23.46
CA ILE A 540 1.68 0.51 -22.43
C ILE A 540 3.08 0.52 -23.01
N THR A 541 3.69 1.69 -23.08
CA THR A 541 5.06 1.91 -23.54
C THR A 541 5.95 2.36 -22.40
N ARG A 542 7.25 2.11 -22.52
CA ARG A 542 8.28 2.64 -21.63
C ARG A 542 8.92 3.87 -22.21
#